data_AF-A0A1H7W1P4-F1
#
_entry.id   AF-A0A1H7W1P4-F1
#
_cell.length_a   1.000
_cell.length_b   1.000
_cell.length_c   1.000
_cell.angle_alpha   90.00
_cell.angle_beta   90.00
_cell.angle_gamma   90.00
#
_symmetry.space_group_name_H-M   'P 1'
#
loop_
_entity.id
_entity.type
_entity.pdbx_description
1 polymer ?
#
loop_
_entity_poly.entity_id
_entity_poly.type
_entity_poly.pdbx_seq_one_letter_code
_entity_poly.pdbx_strand_id
1 'polypeptide(L)'
;MKNIRIFTTEKYATDEYTKVKANIYKTHDSFLDQDAYVTSISFEQEPEYGEGTDSSDISQYPLEDILDKYYVAVEDFYENLNDGSDNTCYLEFTGSSMEDIENLLQIVGKHVYNSREEIDGQTYINLIIE
;
A
#
# COMPACT_ATOMS: atom_id res chain seq x y z
N MET A 1 -0.01 10.56 2.27
CA MET A 1 0.34 9.31 2.95
C MET A 1 1.70 9.52 3.58
N LYS A 2 1.75 9.57 4.92
CA LYS A 2 2.99 9.74 5.69
C LYS A 2 3.18 8.61 6.69
N ASN A 3 4.31 8.67 7.40
CA ASN A 3 4.66 7.73 8.45
C ASN A 3 4.57 6.27 7.99
N ILE A 4 4.93 6.02 6.72
CA ILE A 4 4.81 4.70 6.11
C ILE A 4 5.78 3.74 6.78
N ARG A 5 5.25 2.65 7.35
CA ARG A 5 6.01 1.67 8.14
C ARG A 5 5.66 0.25 7.72
N ILE A 6 6.57 -0.66 7.98
CA ILE A 6 6.29 -2.09 7.89
C ILE A 6 5.24 -2.44 8.96
N PHE A 7 4.19 -3.14 8.55
CA PHE A 7 3.23 -3.77 9.43
C PHE A 7 3.43 -5.29 9.36
N THR A 8 3.73 -5.93 10.48
CA THR A 8 3.83 -7.40 10.53
C THR A 8 2.64 -7.93 11.32
N THR A 9 1.77 -8.65 10.63
CA THR A 9 0.56 -9.27 11.17
C THR A 9 0.82 -10.73 11.59
N GLU A 10 0.04 -11.23 12.55
CA GLU A 10 0.11 -12.61 13.03
C GLU A 10 -0.23 -13.62 11.93
N LYS A 11 -0.98 -13.24 10.90
CA LYS A 11 -1.34 -14.14 9.79
C LYS A 11 -0.12 -14.68 9.05
N TYR A 12 0.99 -13.94 9.03
CA TYR A 12 2.24 -14.40 8.43
C TYR A 12 2.95 -15.53 9.20
N ALA A 13 2.46 -15.89 10.38
CA ALA A 13 2.98 -17.03 11.14
C ALA A 13 2.27 -18.36 10.79
N THR A 14 1.25 -18.34 9.92
CA THR A 14 0.56 -19.56 9.48
C THR A 14 1.30 -20.26 8.34
N ASP A 15 0.95 -21.51 8.11
CA ASP A 15 1.51 -22.40 7.09
C ASP A 15 1.22 -21.92 5.66
N GLU A 16 0.27 -20.99 5.49
CA GLU A 16 -0.11 -20.38 4.21
C GLU A 16 0.98 -19.41 3.70
N TYR A 17 1.83 -18.91 4.60
CA TYR A 17 2.86 -17.92 4.27
C TYR A 17 4.25 -18.48 4.52
N THR A 18 5.13 -18.30 3.54
CA THR A 18 6.56 -18.61 3.68
C THR A 18 7.37 -17.33 3.62
N LYS A 19 8.05 -16.96 4.71
CA LYS A 19 8.96 -15.81 4.69
C LYS A 19 10.14 -16.08 3.74
N VAL A 20 10.25 -15.30 2.67
CA VAL A 20 11.33 -15.44 1.66
C VAL A 20 12.39 -14.36 1.78
N LYS A 21 12.03 -13.19 2.33
CA LYS A 21 12.94 -12.07 2.60
C LYS A 21 12.47 -11.30 3.83
N ALA A 22 13.27 -10.36 4.32
CA ALA A 22 12.82 -9.43 5.35
C ALA A 22 11.56 -8.70 4.86
N ASN A 23 10.46 -8.86 5.62
CA ASN A 23 9.15 -8.27 5.36
C ASN A 23 8.45 -8.72 4.07
N ILE A 24 8.94 -9.77 3.40
CA ILE A 24 8.32 -10.32 2.19
C ILE A 24 8.02 -11.80 2.40
N TYR A 25 6.79 -12.17 2.13
CA TYR A 25 6.25 -13.50 2.32
C TYR A 25 5.71 -14.00 0.99
N LYS A 26 5.93 -15.28 0.71
CA LYS A 26 5.32 -15.98 -0.42
C LYS A 26 4.02 -16.63 0.06
N THR A 27 2.97 -16.53 -0.74
CA THR A 27 1.66 -17.15 -0.53
C THR A 27 1.10 -17.70 -1.85
N HIS A 28 -0.07 -18.32 -1.82
CA HIS A 28 -0.83 -18.72 -3.01
C HIS A 28 -2.02 -17.80 -3.20
N ASP A 29 -2.03 -17.04 -4.30
CA ASP A 29 -3.20 -16.28 -4.72
C ASP A 29 -4.25 -17.25 -5.24
N SER A 30 -5.35 -17.36 -4.50
CA SER A 30 -6.44 -18.30 -4.82
C SER A 30 -7.30 -17.84 -5.99
N PHE A 31 -7.31 -16.54 -6.31
CA PHE A 31 -8.10 -15.99 -7.41
C PHE A 31 -7.39 -16.20 -8.75
N LEU A 32 -6.09 -15.93 -8.80
CA LEU A 32 -5.25 -16.13 -9.99
C LEU A 32 -4.71 -17.57 -10.11
N ASP A 33 -4.86 -18.37 -9.05
CA ASP A 33 -4.35 -19.75 -8.93
C ASP A 33 -2.84 -19.85 -9.22
N GLN A 34 -2.07 -18.99 -8.56
CA GLN A 34 -0.62 -18.92 -8.72
C GLN A 34 0.09 -18.49 -7.44
N ASP A 35 1.39 -18.74 -7.39
CA ASP A 35 2.25 -18.16 -6.37
C ASP A 35 2.22 -16.61 -6.45
N ALA A 36 2.21 -15.97 -5.28
CA ALA A 36 2.28 -14.52 -5.13
C ALA A 36 3.22 -14.14 -3.98
N TYR A 37 3.60 -12.86 -3.95
CA TYR A 37 4.43 -12.28 -2.89
C TYR A 37 3.67 -11.17 -2.22
N VAL A 38 3.69 -11.15 -0.89
CA VAL A 38 2.96 -10.17 -0.09
C VAL A 38 3.85 -9.47 0.92
N THR A 39 3.45 -8.25 1.24
CA THR A 39 3.93 -7.47 2.38
C THR A 39 2.79 -6.62 2.93
N SER A 40 2.90 -6.20 4.18
CA SER A 40 1.95 -5.25 4.75
C SER A 40 2.65 -4.00 5.25
N ILE A 41 2.01 -2.87 5.04
CA ILE A 41 2.45 -1.57 5.53
C ILE A 41 1.32 -0.87 6.29
N SER A 42 1.70 0.07 7.15
CA SER A 42 0.79 1.06 7.70
C SER A 42 1.21 2.46 7.28
N PHE A 43 0.27 3.38 7.21
CA PHE A 43 0.49 4.79 6.85
C PHE A 43 -0.60 5.67 7.46
N GLU A 44 -0.36 6.97 7.56
CA GLU A 44 -1.39 7.95 7.92
C GLU A 44 -1.87 8.69 6.68
N GLN A 45 -3.18 8.92 6.57
CA GLN A 45 -3.74 9.73 5.49
C GLN A 45 -3.54 11.23 5.76
N GLU A 46 -3.53 12.02 4.70
CA GLU A 46 -3.30 13.47 4.78
C GLU A 46 -4.39 14.24 4.02
N PRO A 47 -5.49 14.62 4.70
CA PRO A 47 -6.59 15.38 4.10
C PRO A 47 -6.15 16.68 3.41
N GLU A 48 -5.05 17.28 3.86
CA GLU A 48 -4.43 18.45 3.22
C GLU A 48 -3.95 18.19 1.78
N TYR A 49 -3.67 16.92 1.42
CA TYR A 49 -3.35 16.47 0.07
C TYR A 49 -4.55 15.84 -0.66
N GLY A 50 -5.75 15.91 -0.06
CA GLY A 50 -6.99 15.38 -0.63
C GLY A 50 -7.24 13.90 -0.35
N GLU A 51 -6.55 13.33 0.64
CA GLU A 51 -6.75 11.95 1.11
C GLU A 51 -7.94 11.85 2.09
N GLY A 52 -8.26 10.63 2.53
CA GLY A 52 -9.35 10.36 3.46
C GLY A 52 -9.06 10.94 4.84
N THR A 53 -10.11 11.17 5.62
CA THR A 53 -10.00 11.80 6.94
C THR A 53 -9.76 10.83 8.10
N ASP A 54 -10.02 9.55 7.86
CA ASP A 54 -9.83 8.47 8.83
C ASP A 54 -9.65 7.13 8.11
N SER A 55 -9.27 6.09 8.85
CA SER A 55 -8.94 4.77 8.29
C SER A 55 -10.11 4.01 7.65
N SER A 56 -11.38 4.41 7.89
CA SER A 56 -12.53 3.74 7.27
C SER A 56 -12.75 4.12 5.81
N ASP A 57 -12.14 5.23 5.37
CA ASP A 57 -12.22 5.74 4.00
C ASP A 57 -10.81 5.95 3.44
N ILE A 58 -10.15 4.84 3.06
CA ILE A 58 -8.81 4.89 2.46
C ILE A 58 -8.91 5.51 1.07
N SER A 59 -8.26 6.65 0.88
CA SER A 59 -8.27 7.38 -0.38
C SER A 59 -7.68 6.58 -1.52
N GLN A 60 -8.37 6.63 -2.66
CA GLN A 60 -7.87 6.10 -3.93
C GLN A 60 -6.58 6.80 -4.39
N TYR A 61 -6.40 8.08 -4.09
CA TYR A 61 -5.21 8.85 -4.46
C TYR A 61 -4.45 9.23 -3.19
N PRO A 62 -3.17 8.84 -3.01
CA PRO A 62 -2.24 8.32 -4.01
C PRO A 62 -2.18 6.78 -4.15
N LEU A 63 -3.09 6.03 -3.53
CA LEU A 63 -3.02 4.56 -3.50
C LEU A 63 -2.95 3.93 -4.91
N GLU A 64 -3.87 4.25 -5.80
CA GLU A 64 -3.94 3.70 -7.16
C GLU A 64 -2.66 3.98 -7.97
N ASP A 65 -2.08 5.18 -7.84
CA ASP A 65 -0.81 5.50 -8.50
C ASP A 65 0.36 4.65 -7.96
N ILE A 66 0.33 4.27 -6.68
CA ILE A 66 1.31 3.35 -6.08
C ILE A 66 1.10 1.93 -6.62
N LEU A 67 -0.16 1.47 -6.69
CA LEU A 67 -0.52 0.16 -7.24
C LEU A 67 -0.02 0.02 -8.68
N ASP A 68 -0.34 1.01 -9.53
CA ASP A 68 0.08 1.05 -10.93
C ASP A 68 1.60 1.18 -11.10
N LYS A 69 2.26 2.03 -10.30
CA LYS A 69 3.71 2.26 -10.39
C LYS A 69 4.52 1.01 -10.07
N TYR A 70 4.07 0.20 -9.11
CA TYR A 70 4.81 -0.93 -8.59
C TYR A 70 4.23 -2.28 -8.99
N TYR A 71 3.18 -2.31 -9.82
CA TYR A 71 2.52 -3.53 -10.30
C TYR A 71 2.04 -4.43 -9.14
N VAL A 72 1.47 -3.81 -8.11
CA VAL A 72 0.91 -4.49 -6.94
C VAL A 72 -0.59 -4.24 -6.85
N ALA A 73 -1.30 -5.08 -6.11
CA ALA A 73 -2.70 -4.90 -5.75
C ALA A 73 -2.86 -4.93 -4.22
N VAL A 74 -3.99 -4.42 -3.72
CA VAL A 74 -4.37 -4.63 -2.32
C VAL A 74 -4.97 -6.02 -2.16
N GLU A 75 -4.37 -6.84 -1.30
CA GLU A 75 -4.84 -8.19 -0.98
C GLU A 75 -5.80 -8.17 0.22
N ASP A 76 -5.51 -7.32 1.20
CA ASP A 76 -6.27 -7.25 2.45
C ASP A 76 -6.33 -5.80 2.94
N PHE A 77 -7.56 -5.33 3.13
CA PHE A 77 -7.83 -4.00 3.68
C PHE A 77 -7.86 -4.00 5.21
N TYR A 78 -7.66 -5.13 5.88
CA TYR A 78 -7.68 -5.25 7.34
C TYR A 78 -8.84 -4.47 7.98
N GLU A 79 -10.09 -4.67 7.51
CA GLU A 79 -11.26 -3.85 7.86
C GLU A 79 -11.43 -3.64 9.39
N ASN A 80 -11.07 -4.63 10.20
CA ASN A 80 -11.14 -4.53 11.66
C ASN A 80 -10.13 -3.54 12.28
N LEU A 81 -9.01 -3.28 11.60
CA LEU A 81 -8.02 -2.27 11.99
C LEU A 81 -8.34 -0.91 11.38
N ASN A 82 -8.98 -0.90 10.21
CA ASN A 82 -9.37 0.27 9.44
C ASN A 82 -10.84 0.64 9.70
N ASP A 83 -11.17 0.86 10.98
CA ASP A 83 -12.56 1.06 11.45
C ASP A 83 -12.96 2.55 11.59
N GLY A 84 -12.07 3.47 11.24
CA GLY A 84 -12.27 4.92 11.36
C GLY A 84 -12.01 5.49 12.76
N SER A 85 -11.55 4.67 13.72
CA SER A 85 -11.20 5.15 15.07
C SER A 85 -9.89 5.96 15.12
N ASP A 86 -9.03 5.78 14.11
CA ASP A 86 -7.77 6.50 13.91
C ASP A 86 -7.56 6.81 12.41
N ASN A 87 -6.61 7.69 12.11
CA ASN A 87 -6.16 8.03 10.77
C ASN A 87 -5.04 7.11 10.24
N THR A 88 -4.58 6.15 11.04
CA THR A 88 -3.61 5.14 10.61
C THR A 88 -4.33 4.03 9.85
N CYS A 89 -3.95 3.84 8.59
CA CYS A 89 -4.43 2.78 7.72
C CYS A 89 -3.45 1.61 7.68
N TYR A 90 -3.97 0.41 7.48
CA TYR A 90 -3.21 -0.83 7.34
C TYR A 90 -3.61 -1.52 6.04
N LEU A 91 -2.65 -1.88 5.18
CA LEU A 91 -2.94 -2.60 3.94
C LEU A 91 -1.94 -3.73 3.73
N GLU A 92 -2.42 -4.85 3.22
CA GLU A 92 -1.58 -5.86 2.58
C GLU A 92 -1.55 -5.64 1.07
N PHE A 93 -0.35 -5.70 0.52
CA PHE A 93 -0.10 -5.63 -0.91
C PHE A 93 0.36 -6.98 -1.42
N THR A 94 -0.15 -7.38 -2.58
CA THR A 94 0.26 -8.57 -3.33
C THR A 94 0.91 -8.17 -4.65
N GLY A 95 1.92 -8.92 -5.06
CA GLY A 95 2.64 -8.76 -6.32
C GLY A 95 2.91 -10.12 -6.95
N SER A 96 2.89 -10.16 -8.28
CA SER A 96 3.17 -11.37 -9.05
C SER A 96 4.64 -11.81 -8.95
N SER A 97 5.53 -10.86 -8.66
CA SER A 97 6.95 -11.08 -8.46
C SER A 97 7.44 -10.50 -7.15
N MET A 98 8.56 -11.04 -6.64
CA MET A 98 9.22 -10.50 -5.46
C MET A 98 9.75 -9.08 -5.71
N GLU A 99 10.14 -8.78 -6.95
CA GLU A 99 10.66 -7.46 -7.35
C GLU A 99 9.60 -6.36 -7.20
N ASP A 100 8.33 -6.66 -7.50
CA ASP A 100 7.19 -5.74 -7.32
C ASP A 100 7.10 -5.29 -5.85
N ILE A 101 7.15 -6.26 -4.92
CA ILE A 101 7.12 -5.99 -3.47
C ILE A 101 8.39 -5.29 -3.00
N GLU A 102 9.56 -5.65 -3.52
CA GLU A 102 10.82 -4.97 -3.19
C GLU A 102 10.81 -3.49 -3.61
N ASN A 103 10.24 -3.19 -4.78
CA ASN A 103 10.10 -1.83 -5.28
C ASN A 103 9.07 -1.03 -4.48
N LEU A 104 7.92 -1.64 -4.15
CA LEU A 104 6.93 -1.04 -3.26
C LEU A 104 7.56 -0.65 -1.93
N LEU A 105 8.34 -1.54 -1.30
CA LEU A 105 8.96 -1.30 0.00
C LEU A 105 9.97 -0.13 0.01
N GLN A 106 10.36 0.41 -1.15
CA GLN A 106 11.16 1.64 -1.23
C GLN A 106 10.40 2.91 -0.79
N ILE A 107 9.08 2.84 -0.61
CA ILE A 107 8.29 3.96 -0.06
C ILE A 107 8.29 3.99 1.48
N VAL A 108 8.76 2.93 2.14
CA VAL A 108 8.80 2.88 3.61
C VAL A 108 9.69 3.99 4.15
N GLY A 109 9.17 4.77 5.10
CA GLY A 109 9.82 5.94 5.66
C GLY A 109 9.76 7.20 4.80
N LYS A 110 9.10 7.16 3.64
CA LYS A 110 8.89 8.31 2.76
C LYS A 110 7.54 8.96 2.98
N HIS A 111 7.41 10.16 2.42
CA HIS A 111 6.14 10.86 2.25
C HIS A 111 5.66 10.69 0.81
N VAL A 112 4.41 10.26 0.63
CA VAL A 112 3.83 9.95 -0.67
C VAL A 112 2.50 10.68 -0.82
N TYR A 113 2.35 11.47 -1.87
CA TYR A 113 1.15 12.26 -2.11
C TYR A 113 1.01 12.61 -3.59
N ASN A 114 -0.18 13.00 -4.01
CA ASN A 114 -0.39 13.56 -5.34
C ASN A 114 -0.29 15.08 -5.35
N SER A 115 0.49 15.63 -6.27
CA SER A 115 0.55 17.06 -6.56
C SER A 115 -0.23 17.39 -7.84
N ARG A 116 -0.85 18.56 -7.87
CA ARG A 116 -1.54 19.10 -9.04
C ARG A 116 -0.65 20.11 -9.74
N GLU A 117 -0.49 19.97 -11.04
CA GLU A 117 0.25 20.90 -11.88
C GLU A 117 -0.65 21.39 -13.02
N GLU A 118 -0.68 22.72 -13.24
CA GLU A 118 -1.41 23.30 -14.36
C GLU A 118 -0.43 23.69 -15.48
N ILE A 119 -0.59 23.07 -16.66
CA ILE A 119 0.22 23.37 -17.85
C ILE A 119 -0.75 23.64 -19.00
N ASP A 120 -0.62 24.83 -19.63
CA ASP A 120 -1.46 25.26 -20.77
C ASP A 120 -2.98 25.09 -20.53
N GLY A 121 -3.44 25.30 -19.28
CA GLY A 121 -4.85 25.17 -18.89
C GLY A 121 -5.33 23.73 -18.68
N GLN A 122 -4.44 22.74 -18.70
CA GLN A 122 -4.72 21.34 -18.34
C GLN A 122 -4.13 21.02 -16.96
N THR A 123 -4.88 20.28 -16.15
CA THR A 123 -4.42 19.80 -14.85
C THR A 123 -3.80 18.41 -14.99
N TYR A 124 -2.57 18.27 -14.51
CA TYR A 124 -1.84 17.02 -14.41
C TYR A 124 -1.73 16.62 -12.94
N ILE A 125 -1.90 15.33 -12.68
CA ILE A 125 -1.71 14.73 -11.36
C ILE A 125 -0.38 14.00 -11.39
N ASN A 126 0.52 14.36 -10.48
CA ASN A 126 1.84 13.75 -10.35
C ASN A 126 1.93 13.03 -9.02
N LEU A 127 2.34 11.77 -9.02
CA LEU A 127 2.72 11.04 -7.81
C LEU A 127 4.09 11.52 -7.32
N ILE A 128 4.14 12.04 -6.10
CA ILE A 128 5.37 12.48 -5.43
C ILE A 128 5.75 11.45 -4.37
N ILE A 129 7.04 11.10 -4.31
CA ILE A 129 7.62 10.17 -3.34
C ILE A 129 8.95 10.78 -2.86
N GLU A 130 9.02 11.23 -1.60
CA GLU A 130 10.18 11.95 -1.03
C GLU A 130 10.66 11.39 0.32
#